data_AF-A0A7S2AF41-F1
#
_entry.id   AF-A0A7S2AF41-F1
#
_cell.length_a   1.000
_cell.length_b   1.000
_cell.length_c   1.000
_cell.angle_alpha   90.00
_cell.angle_beta   90.00
_cell.angle_gamma   90.00
#
_symmetry.space_group_name_H-M   'P 1'
#
loop_
_entity.id
_entity.type
_entity.pdbx_description
1 polymer ?
#
loop_
_entity_poly.entity_id
_entity_poly.type
_entity_poly.pdbx_seq_one_letter_code
_entity_poly.pdbx_strand_id
1 'polypeptide(L)'
;MKLSPHFMAGWQLRWFEIAGGRMRYWASPGDAVAGKAPKGEVELLGLKVHQKDGMKFDVTTTASGSRTFSLDADSQAQTSSAGWDSGPKAVPAVSIQCHTAQEWVKALEQEAVMARRR
;
A
#
# COMPACT_ATOMS: atom_id res chain seq x y z
N MET A 1 -4.53 0.40 4.82
CA MET A 1 -4.94 1.83 4.89
C MET A 1 -3.73 2.74 4.93
N LYS A 2 -3.88 4.05 4.66
CA LYS A 2 -2.83 5.08 4.75
C LYS A 2 -3.32 6.34 5.43
N LEU A 3 -2.48 6.93 6.27
CA LEU A 3 -2.76 8.21 6.92
C LEU A 3 -2.55 9.40 5.96
N SER A 4 -3.53 10.31 5.86
CA SER A 4 -3.44 11.52 5.03
C SER A 4 -2.98 12.76 5.82
N PRO A 5 -2.12 13.63 5.26
CA PRO A 5 -1.56 14.79 5.97
C PRO A 5 -2.40 16.09 5.89
N HIS A 6 -3.59 16.11 5.28
CA HIS A 6 -4.41 17.33 5.11
C HIS A 6 -5.57 17.43 6.12
N PHE A 7 -6.18 18.63 6.22
CA PHE A 7 -7.20 19.12 7.19
C PHE A 7 -8.36 18.18 7.56
N MET A 8 -8.63 17.13 6.77
CA MET A 8 -9.38 15.94 7.23
C MET A 8 -8.38 14.81 7.54
N ALA A 9 -7.63 14.97 8.64
CA ALA A 9 -6.60 14.03 9.03
C ALA A 9 -7.26 12.70 9.44
N GLY A 10 -7.06 11.65 8.64
CA GLY A 10 -7.68 10.35 8.89
C GLY A 10 -7.04 9.23 8.10
N TRP A 11 -7.30 8.00 8.54
CA TRP A 11 -6.94 6.79 7.82
C TRP A 11 -7.81 6.64 6.58
N GLN A 12 -7.18 6.48 5.43
CA GLN A 12 -7.85 6.28 4.15
C GLN A 12 -7.58 4.86 3.65
N LEU A 13 -8.63 4.16 3.26
CA LEU A 13 -8.51 2.91 2.53
C LEU A 13 -7.97 3.20 1.12
N ARG A 14 -6.92 2.49 0.72
CA ARG A 14 -6.24 2.65 -0.57
C ARG A 14 -5.79 1.28 -1.05
N TRP A 15 -5.86 1.06 -2.36
CA TRP A 15 -5.31 -0.13 -2.99
C TRP A 15 -3.82 0.09 -3.20
N PHE A 16 -2.97 -0.81 -2.69
CA PHE A 16 -1.52 -0.73 -2.80
C PHE A 16 -0.99 -1.82 -3.72
N GLU A 17 0.01 -1.48 -4.53
CA GLU A 17 0.80 -2.42 -5.31
C GLU A 17 2.27 -2.17 -5.03
N ILE A 18 3.03 -3.23 -4.76
CA ILE A 18 4.48 -3.20 -4.62
C ILE A 18 5.05 -4.07 -5.72
N ALA A 19 5.67 -3.44 -6.71
CA ALA A 19 6.26 -4.14 -7.85
C ALA A 19 7.23 -3.24 -8.60
N GLY A 20 8.32 -3.83 -9.09
CA GLY A 20 9.31 -3.16 -9.93
C GLY A 20 10.17 -2.15 -9.16
N GLY A 21 10.41 -2.41 -7.88
CA GLY A 21 11.18 -1.53 -6.98
C GLY A 21 10.39 -0.30 -6.51
N ARG A 22 9.08 -0.27 -6.70
CA ARG A 22 8.21 0.88 -6.38
C ARG A 22 6.97 0.45 -5.62
N MET A 23 6.48 1.34 -4.75
CA MET A 23 5.17 1.24 -4.14
C MET A 23 4.24 2.27 -4.77
N ARG A 24 3.10 1.80 -5.29
CA ARG A 24 2.05 2.59 -5.93
C ARG A 24 0.74 2.43 -5.17
N TYR A 25 -0.12 3.46 -5.19
CA TYR A 25 -1.45 3.34 -4.59
C TYR A 25 -2.55 4.07 -5.35
N TRP A 26 -3.76 3.52 -5.31
CA TRP A 26 -4.98 4.03 -5.94
C TRP A 26 -6.09 4.24 -4.92
N ALA A 27 -7.17 4.91 -5.36
CA ALA A 27 -8.33 5.09 -4.50
C ALA A 27 -9.12 3.79 -4.30
N SER A 28 -9.13 2.90 -5.28
CA SER A 28 -9.82 1.62 -5.25
C SER A 28 -9.10 0.59 -6.13
N PRO A 29 -9.37 -0.72 -5.96
CA PRO A 29 -8.87 -1.76 -6.87
C PRO A 29 -9.40 -1.57 -8.30
N GLY A 30 -10.64 -1.12 -8.47
CA GLY A 30 -11.23 -0.85 -9.78
C GLY A 30 -10.49 0.24 -10.56
N ASP A 31 -9.97 1.26 -9.88
CA ASP A 31 -9.13 2.28 -10.52
C ASP A 31 -7.80 1.69 -11.01
N ALA A 32 -7.19 0.78 -10.24
CA ALA A 32 -5.95 0.12 -10.64
C ALA A 32 -6.17 -0.80 -11.85
N VAL A 33 -7.22 -1.64 -11.83
CA VAL A 33 -7.53 -2.55 -12.96
C VAL A 33 -7.95 -1.80 -14.22
N ALA A 34 -8.64 -0.66 -14.08
CA ALA A 34 -8.96 0.21 -15.21
C ALA A 34 -7.74 0.94 -15.79
N GLY A 35 -6.53 0.71 -15.26
CA GLY A 35 -5.29 1.32 -15.74
C GLY A 35 -5.20 2.81 -15.45
N LYS A 36 -5.94 3.33 -14.47
CA LYS A 36 -5.86 4.76 -14.11
C LYS A 36 -4.51 5.07 -13.48
N ALA A 37 -4.09 6.33 -13.58
CA ALA A 37 -2.88 6.80 -12.94
C ALA A 37 -2.94 6.63 -11.40
N PRO A 38 -1.85 6.19 -10.75
CA PRO A 38 -1.81 6.05 -9.30
C PRO A 38 -1.96 7.42 -8.63
N LYS A 39 -2.60 7.43 -7.45
CA LYS A 39 -2.71 8.61 -6.58
C LYS A 39 -1.37 8.98 -5.93
N GLY A 40 -0.42 8.06 -5.95
CA GLY A 40 0.96 8.33 -5.63
C GLY A 40 1.82 7.11 -5.87
N GLU A 41 3.09 7.39 -6.11
CA GLU A 41 4.13 6.43 -6.38
C GLU A 41 5.38 6.84 -5.61
N VAL A 42 6.09 5.86 -5.07
CA VAL A 42 7.38 6.08 -4.41
C VAL A 42 8.34 4.94 -4.75
N GLU A 43 9.57 5.31 -5.10
CA GLU A 43 10.66 4.36 -5.30
C GLU A 43 11.16 3.84 -3.96
N LEU A 44 11.40 2.53 -3.86
CA LEU A 44 11.78 1.86 -2.61
C LEU A 44 13.29 1.89 -2.36
N LEU A 45 14.05 2.65 -3.15
CA LEU A 45 15.48 2.84 -2.90
C LEU A 45 15.70 3.51 -1.54
N GLY A 46 16.62 2.95 -0.76
CA GLY A 46 16.91 3.41 0.60
C GLY A 46 15.74 3.25 1.57
N LEU A 47 14.83 2.31 1.29
CA LEU A 47 13.72 1.96 2.17
C LEU A 47 14.18 1.78 3.62
N LYS A 48 13.46 2.43 4.53
CA LYS A 48 13.47 2.18 5.96
C LYS A 48 12.04 1.95 6.41
N VAL A 49 11.82 0.83 7.07
CA VAL A 49 10.53 0.48 7.65
C VAL A 49 10.66 0.54 9.16
N HIS A 50 9.71 1.22 9.80
CA HIS A 50 9.61 1.28 11.25
C HIS A 50 8.27 0.71 11.68
N GLN A 51 8.27 -0.53 12.16
CA GLN A 51 7.06 -1.15 12.70
C GLN A 51 6.67 -0.45 14.00
N LYS A 52 5.40 -0.06 14.12
CA LYS A 52 4.89 0.64 15.30
C LYS A 52 4.23 -0.32 16.27
N ASP A 53 3.04 -0.79 15.91
CA ASP A 53 2.20 -1.62 16.77
C ASP A 53 1.31 -2.50 15.91
N GLY A 54 1.24 -3.79 16.24
CA GLY A 54 0.48 -4.82 15.52
C GLY A 54 0.66 -4.72 14.00
N MET A 55 -0.40 -4.25 13.34
CA MET A 55 -0.52 -4.15 11.88
C MET A 55 -0.05 -2.81 11.27
N LYS A 56 0.43 -1.87 12.09
CA LYS A 56 0.83 -0.52 11.65
C LYS A 56 2.33 -0.39 11.50
N PHE A 57 2.75 0.24 10.42
CA PHE A 57 4.17 0.49 10.13
C PHE A 57 4.35 1.78 9.33
N ASP A 58 5.49 2.43 9.55
CA ASP A 58 5.90 3.62 8.84
C ASP A 58 6.94 3.26 7.77
N VAL A 59 6.79 3.86 6.60
CA VAL A 59 7.68 3.68 5.46
C VAL A 59 8.32 5.02 5.09
N THR A 60 9.64 5.03 4.99
CA THR A 60 10.42 6.13 4.43
C THR A 60 11.40 5.58 3.40
N THR A 61 11.74 6.39 2.40
CA THR A 61 12.64 6.03 1.30
C THR A 61 13.53 7.22 0.99
N THR A 62 14.61 7.03 0.24
CA THR A 62 15.43 8.15 -0.21
C THR A 62 14.62 9.09 -1.12
N ALA A 63 13.79 8.52 -1.99
CA ALA A 63 12.95 9.28 -2.92
C ALA A 63 11.83 10.08 -2.22
N SER A 64 11.37 9.62 -1.07
CA SER A 64 10.35 10.33 -0.29
C SER A 64 10.90 11.50 0.52
N GLY A 65 12.22 11.66 0.60
CA GLY A 65 12.86 12.72 1.39
C GLY A 65 12.43 12.66 2.86
N SER A 66 11.83 13.74 3.37
CA SER A 66 11.31 13.83 4.74
C SER A 66 9.90 13.25 4.91
N ARG A 67 9.28 12.72 3.84
CA ARG A 67 7.91 12.21 3.88
C ARG A 67 7.88 10.78 4.42
N THR A 68 7.12 10.59 5.48
CA THR A 68 6.77 9.27 6.04
C THR A 68 5.38 8.84 5.59
N PHE A 69 5.27 7.59 5.15
CA PHE A 69 4.00 6.94 4.85
C PHE A 69 3.62 6.00 5.98
N SER A 70 2.61 6.36 6.78
CA SER A 70 2.05 5.45 7.78
C SER A 70 0.99 4.56 7.15
N LEU A 71 1.21 3.25 7.25
CA LEU A 71 0.36 2.20 6.70
C LEU A 71 -0.21 1.35 7.83
N ASP A 72 -1.41 0.82 7.60
CA ASP A 72 -2.09 -0.12 8.49
C ASP A 72 -2.58 -1.30 7.65
N ALA A 73 -2.09 -2.50 7.96
CA ALA A 73 -2.47 -3.73 7.29
C ALA A 73 -3.81 -4.30 7.79
N ASP A 74 -4.30 -3.85 8.96
CA ASP A 74 -5.62 -4.24 9.47
C ASP A 74 -6.72 -3.49 8.70
N SER A 75 -7.08 -4.04 7.53
CA SER A 75 -8.00 -3.40 6.59
C SER A 75 -9.20 -4.24 6.21
N GLN A 76 -9.35 -5.44 6.78
CA GLN A 76 -10.39 -6.39 6.40
C GLN A 76 -11.80 -5.84 6.62
N ALA A 77 -12.06 -5.20 7.77
CA ALA A 77 -13.36 -4.61 8.03
C ALA A 77 -13.69 -3.47 7.05
N GLN A 78 -12.67 -2.72 6.63
CA GLN A 78 -12.80 -1.58 5.73
C GLN A 78 -12.93 -2.03 4.27
N THR A 79 -12.21 -3.07 3.83
CA THR A 79 -12.35 -3.65 2.48
C THR A 79 -13.72 -4.26 2.29
N SER A 80 -14.24 -4.96 3.30
CA SER A 80 -15.60 -5.50 3.30
C SER A 80 -16.65 -4.38 3.27
N SER A 81 -16.51 -3.37 4.13
CA SER A 81 -17.44 -2.23 4.18
C SER A 81 -17.43 -1.38 2.91
N ALA A 82 -16.28 -1.30 2.22
CA ALA A 82 -16.14 -0.61 0.94
C ALA A 82 -16.63 -1.45 -0.27
N GLY A 83 -17.11 -2.67 -0.03
CA GLY A 83 -17.54 -3.60 -1.08
C GLY A 83 -16.41 -4.07 -1.98
N TRP A 84 -15.16 -4.08 -1.48
CA TRP A 84 -14.01 -4.59 -2.21
C TRP A 84 -13.96 -6.12 -2.10
N ASP A 85 -14.40 -6.68 -0.98
CA ASP A 85 -14.46 -8.12 -0.75
C ASP A 85 -15.79 -8.69 -1.26
N SER A 86 -15.74 -9.36 -2.41
CA SER A 86 -16.67 -10.42 -2.85
C SER A 86 -18.03 -10.01 -3.44
N GLY A 87 -18.15 -10.28 -4.75
CA GLY A 87 -19.40 -10.64 -5.44
C GLY A 87 -19.06 -11.28 -6.79
N PRO A 88 -19.94 -12.05 -7.45
CA PRO A 88 -19.67 -12.66 -8.77
C PRO A 88 -19.50 -11.63 -9.93
N LYS A 89 -19.67 -10.34 -9.64
CA LYS A 89 -19.29 -9.19 -10.49
C LYS A 89 -17.95 -8.56 -10.10
N ALA A 90 -17.28 -9.08 -9.07
CA ALA A 90 -15.96 -8.63 -8.66
C ALA A 90 -15.01 -8.85 -9.82
N VAL A 91 -14.19 -7.84 -10.04
CA VAL A 91 -13.18 -7.76 -11.08
C VAL A 91 -12.49 -9.13 -11.21
N PRO A 92 -12.65 -9.83 -12.35
CA PRO A 92 -12.14 -11.18 -12.49
C PRO A 92 -10.62 -11.11 -12.44
N ALA A 93 -10.01 -11.59 -11.35
CA ALA A 93 -8.60 -11.99 -11.18
C ALA A 93 -7.92 -11.48 -9.90
N VAL A 94 -8.50 -10.55 -9.13
CA VAL A 94 -7.80 -10.04 -7.92
C VAL A 94 -8.44 -10.61 -6.66
N SER A 95 -7.93 -11.75 -6.21
CA SER A 95 -8.22 -12.22 -4.86
C SER A 95 -7.65 -11.19 -3.89
N ILE A 96 -8.50 -10.49 -3.15
CA ILE A 96 -8.07 -9.57 -2.10
C ILE A 96 -7.53 -10.43 -0.95
N GLN A 97 -6.24 -10.71 -0.98
CA GLN A 97 -5.56 -11.35 0.13
C GLN A 97 -5.24 -10.27 1.16
N CYS A 98 -5.86 -10.38 2.34
CA CYS A 98 -5.46 -9.59 3.49
C CYS A 98 -4.13 -10.14 3.99
N HIS A 99 -3.03 -9.45 3.65
CA HIS A 99 -1.70 -9.77 4.13
C HIS A 99 -1.44 -9.16 5.51
N THR A 100 -0.70 -9.89 6.34
CA THR A 100 -0.18 -9.39 7.62
C THR A 100 0.80 -8.25 7.41
N ALA A 101 1.03 -7.42 8.43
CA ALA A 101 2.05 -6.37 8.35
C ALA A 101 3.45 -6.94 8.06
N GLN A 102 3.78 -8.12 8.61
CA GLN A 102 5.07 -8.78 8.35
C GLN A 102 5.24 -9.16 6.88
N GLU A 103 4.18 -9.67 6.23
CA GLU A 103 4.22 -10.00 4.80
C GLU A 103 4.39 -8.74 3.94
N TRP A 104 3.71 -7.65 4.29
CA TRP A 104 3.89 -6.35 3.65
C TRP A 104 5.32 -5.82 3.80
N VAL A 105 5.87 -5.86 5.02
CA VAL A 105 7.25 -5.43 5.30
C VAL A 105 8.23 -6.25 4.47
N LYS A 106 8.07 -7.58 4.46
CA LYS A 106 8.93 -8.49 3.67
C LYS A 106 8.88 -8.18 2.18
N ALA A 107 7.70 -7.93 1.63
CA ALA A 107 7.55 -7.58 0.21
C ALA A 107 8.22 -6.23 -0.12
N LEU A 108 8.06 -5.22 0.74
CA LEU A 108 8.72 -3.92 0.60
C LEU A 108 10.24 -4.07 0.61
N GLU A 109 10.78 -4.84 1.55
CA GLU A 109 12.22 -5.09 1.67
C GLU A 109 12.78 -5.84 0.45
N GLN A 110 12.07 -6.86 -0.02
CA GLN A 110 12.45 -7.61 -1.23
C GLN A 110 12.53 -6.70 -2.47
N GLU A 111 11.51 -5.86 -2.68
CA GLU A 111 11.47 -4.93 -3.80
C GLU A 111 12.49 -3.80 -3.66
N ALA A 112 12.78 -3.34 -2.42
CA ALA A 112 13.87 -2.40 -2.17
C ALA A 112 15.25 -2.99 -2.50
N VAL A 113 15.47 -4.28 -2.22
CA VAL A 113 16.70 -4.97 -2.62
C VAL A 113 16.79 -5.07 -4.14
N MET A 114 15.69 -5.37 -4.83
CA MET A 114 15.66 -5.41 -6.29
C MET A 114 15.91 -4.03 -6.92
N ALA A 115 15.37 -2.96 -6.32
CA ALA A 115 15.60 -1.59 -6.77
C ALA A 115 17.09 -1.20 -6.75
N ARG A 116 17.87 -1.73 -5.79
CA ARG A 116 19.33 -1.48 -5.71
C ARG A 116 20.15 -2.18 -6.78
N ARG A 117 19.60 -3.21 -7.44
CA ARG A 117 20.31 -4.05 -8.41
C ARG A 117 20.06 -3.63 -9.86
N ARG A 118 19.24 -2.61 -10.08
CA ARG A 118 18.99 -2.00 -11.39
C ARG A 118 19.95 -0.83 -11.61
#